data_AF-A0A3P8KIV4-F1
#
_entry.id   AF-A0A3P8KIV4-F1
#
_cell.length_a   1.000
_cell.length_b   1.000
_cell.length_c   1.000
_cell.angle_alpha   90.00
_cell.angle_beta   90.00
_cell.angle_gamma   90.00
#
_symmetry.space_group_name_H-M   'P 1'
#
loop_
_entity.id
_entity.type
_entity.pdbx_description
1 polymer ?
#
loop_
_entity_poly.entity_id
_entity_poly.type
_entity_poly.pdbx_seq_one_letter_code
_entity_poly.pdbx_strand_id
1 'polypeptide(L)'
;MSLRRTASLTSAALAVATSALVAPAASADTVPGTAGLDPALAEAYSAAYRAAAANGVVLSITSGKRSRAQQQWLWEDALARYGSPPAARRWVLPPDESTHVSGEAVDVGPWQGASWLHATGNRWGLCRTFDNEWWHFELVTSPGGQCPPTVPDAAHR
;
A
#
# COMPACT_ATOMS: atom_id res chain seq x y z
N MET A 1 -68.24 -19.66 46.52
CA MET A 1 -66.89 -19.57 45.91
C MET A 1 -67.02 -18.89 44.57
N SER A 2 -66.71 -17.60 44.51
CA SER A 2 -67.01 -16.71 43.39
C SER A 2 -65.80 -16.61 42.46
N LEU A 3 -66.01 -16.93 41.18
CA LEU A 3 -65.02 -16.73 40.11
C LEU A 3 -64.82 -15.23 39.88
N ARG A 4 -63.56 -14.79 39.86
CA ARG A 4 -63.17 -13.55 39.18
C ARG A 4 -62.02 -13.85 38.24
N ARG A 5 -62.36 -13.88 36.95
CA ARG A 5 -61.43 -13.73 35.83
C ARG A 5 -60.81 -12.34 35.93
N THR A 6 -59.49 -12.26 36.05
CA THR A 6 -58.72 -11.05 35.77
C THR A 6 -58.04 -11.22 34.43
N ALA A 7 -58.48 -10.42 33.46
CA ALA A 7 -57.84 -10.28 32.17
C ALA A 7 -56.53 -9.50 32.34
N SER A 8 -55.40 -10.13 32.01
CA SER A 8 -54.13 -9.42 31.89
C SER A 8 -54.08 -8.72 30.54
N LEU A 9 -54.12 -7.39 30.56
CA LEU A 9 -53.84 -6.55 29.40
C LEU A 9 -52.34 -6.64 29.11
N THR A 10 -51.97 -7.30 28.02
CA THR A 10 -50.62 -7.27 27.46
C THR A 10 -50.38 -5.91 26.83
N SER A 11 -49.58 -5.06 27.47
CA SER A 11 -49.04 -3.85 26.85
C SER A 11 -48.03 -4.26 25.78
N ALA A 12 -48.42 -4.16 24.51
CA ALA A 12 -47.49 -4.23 23.40
C ALA A 12 -46.70 -2.91 23.33
N ALA A 13 -45.43 -2.94 23.75
CA ALA A 13 -44.51 -1.85 23.50
C ALA A 13 -44.10 -1.89 22.02
N LEU A 14 -44.53 -0.90 21.23
CA LEU A 14 -43.98 -0.68 19.89
C LEU A 14 -42.51 -0.26 20.02
N ALA A 15 -41.60 -1.13 19.62
CA ALA A 15 -40.21 -0.76 19.40
C ALA A 15 -40.13 0.09 18.11
N VAL A 16 -39.77 1.36 18.26
CA VAL A 16 -39.41 2.21 17.11
C VAL A 16 -38.02 1.77 16.65
N ALA A 17 -37.96 1.01 15.56
CA ALA A 17 -36.70 0.74 14.87
C ALA A 17 -36.28 2.03 14.15
N THR A 18 -35.35 2.77 14.74
CA THR A 18 -34.63 3.82 14.03
C THR A 18 -33.67 3.15 13.06
N SER A 19 -34.08 3.03 11.79
CA SER A 19 -33.17 2.71 10.70
C SER A 19 -32.21 3.88 10.53
N ALA A 20 -31.08 3.84 11.24
CA ALA A 20 -29.92 4.62 10.88
C ALA A 20 -29.43 4.06 9.54
N LEU A 21 -29.59 4.85 8.48
CA LEU A 21 -28.80 4.66 7.27
C LEU A 21 -27.35 4.81 7.69
N VAL A 22 -26.67 3.69 7.95
CA VAL A 22 -25.21 3.65 7.98
C VAL A 22 -24.79 3.90 6.54
N ALA A 23 -24.56 5.18 6.21
CA ALA A 23 -23.73 5.51 5.08
C ALA A 23 -22.41 4.74 5.26
N PRO A 24 -21.86 4.07 4.24
CA PRO A 24 -20.50 3.58 4.36
C PRO A 24 -19.64 4.79 4.73
N ALA A 25 -18.94 4.72 5.86
CA ALA A 25 -17.98 5.73 6.20
C ALA A 25 -16.99 5.79 5.03
N ALA A 26 -17.02 6.88 4.26
CA ALA A 26 -15.89 7.24 3.41
C ALA A 26 -14.67 7.23 4.34
N SER A 27 -13.74 6.32 4.08
CA SER A 27 -12.70 5.91 5.02
C SER A 27 -11.86 7.12 5.45
N ALA A 28 -11.79 7.38 6.75
CA ALA A 28 -10.74 8.24 7.30
C ALA A 28 -9.39 7.56 7.05
N ASP A 29 -8.43 8.34 6.57
CA ASP A 29 -7.02 8.00 6.34
C ASP A 29 -6.70 7.23 5.05
N THR A 30 -6.80 7.93 3.92
CA THR A 30 -5.94 7.59 2.77
C THR A 30 -4.48 7.80 3.19
N VAL A 31 -3.69 6.73 3.19
CA VAL A 31 -2.25 6.83 3.51
C VAL A 31 -1.56 7.70 2.45
N PRO A 32 -0.78 8.73 2.83
CA PRO A 32 -0.13 9.61 1.87
C PRO A 32 0.71 8.84 0.85
N GLY A 33 0.58 9.22 -0.43
CA GLY A 33 1.35 8.63 -1.54
C GLY A 33 0.74 7.37 -2.16
N THR A 34 -0.39 6.86 -1.67
CA THR A 34 -1.04 5.66 -2.27
C THR A 34 -1.94 5.94 -3.46
N ALA A 35 -2.17 7.22 -3.80
CA ALA A 35 -3.04 7.61 -4.91
C ALA A 35 -2.55 7.04 -6.24
N GLY A 36 -3.43 6.30 -6.94
CA GLY A 36 -3.17 5.73 -8.26
C GLY A 36 -2.37 4.43 -8.26
N LEU A 37 -1.91 3.93 -7.11
CA LEU A 37 -1.32 2.59 -7.02
C LEU A 37 -2.35 1.51 -7.40
N ASP A 38 -1.86 0.34 -7.76
CA ASP A 38 -2.67 -0.87 -7.80
C ASP A 38 -3.42 -1.03 -6.45
N PRO A 39 -4.73 -1.34 -6.45
CA PRO A 39 -5.51 -1.41 -5.23
C PRO A 39 -4.95 -2.38 -4.18
N ALA A 40 -4.40 -3.53 -4.59
CA ALA A 40 -3.84 -4.50 -3.66
C ALA A 40 -2.53 -3.97 -3.03
N LEU A 41 -1.69 -3.30 -3.82
CA LEU A 41 -0.49 -2.64 -3.28
C LEU A 41 -0.86 -1.50 -2.32
N ALA A 42 -1.86 -0.68 -2.66
CA ALA A 42 -2.32 0.41 -1.80
C ALA A 42 -2.85 -0.11 -0.45
N GLU A 43 -3.60 -1.21 -0.46
CA GLU A 43 -4.10 -1.86 0.76
C GLU A 43 -2.95 -2.45 1.60
N ALA A 44 -2.04 -3.20 0.97
CA ALA A 44 -0.89 -3.79 1.63
C ALA A 44 0.01 -2.73 2.29
N TYR A 45 0.36 -1.67 1.55
CA TYR A 45 1.14 -0.56 2.09
C TYR A 45 0.40 0.16 3.22
N SER A 46 -0.91 0.38 3.09
CA SER A 46 -1.69 1.03 4.15
C SER A 46 -1.72 0.22 5.44
N ALA A 47 -1.77 -1.10 5.35
CA ALA A 47 -1.69 -1.99 6.50
C ALA A 47 -0.29 -1.96 7.14
N ALA A 48 0.78 -2.01 6.34
CA ALA A 48 2.16 -1.88 6.82
C ALA A 48 2.41 -0.52 7.48
N TYR A 49 1.90 0.58 6.89
CA TYR A 49 2.00 1.93 7.42
C TYR A 49 1.41 2.06 8.82
N ARG A 50 0.18 1.55 9.04
CA ARG A 50 -0.47 1.57 10.36
C ARG A 50 0.29 0.71 11.37
N ALA A 51 0.79 -0.45 10.95
CA ALA A 51 1.57 -1.32 11.82
C ALA A 51 2.93 -0.71 12.20
N ALA A 52 3.61 -0.04 11.26
CA ALA A 52 4.84 0.69 11.54
C ALA A 52 4.59 1.78 12.58
N ALA A 53 3.54 2.59 12.40
CA ALA A 53 3.17 3.65 13.33
C ALA A 53 2.90 3.12 14.74
N ALA A 54 2.19 1.98 14.86
CA ALA A 54 1.95 1.32 16.15
C ALA A 54 3.23 0.83 16.84
N ASN A 55 4.33 0.67 16.10
CA ASN A 55 5.65 0.30 16.62
C ASN A 55 6.62 1.50 16.70
N GLY A 56 6.13 2.73 16.54
CA GLY A 56 6.96 3.94 16.57
C GLY A 56 7.89 4.09 15.35
N VAL A 57 7.62 3.38 14.26
CA VAL A 57 8.38 3.46 13.01
C VAL A 57 7.64 4.36 12.03
N VAL A 58 8.36 5.30 11.44
CA VAL A 58 7.84 6.19 10.39
C VAL A 58 8.05 5.53 9.02
N LEU A 59 6.98 5.37 8.26
CA LEU A 59 7.01 5.05 6.84
C LEU A 59 6.50 6.24 6.04
N SER A 60 7.10 6.49 4.88
CA SER A 60 6.67 7.51 3.94
C SER A 60 6.94 7.03 2.52
N ILE A 61 5.95 7.18 1.64
CA ILE A 61 6.17 6.99 0.21
C ILE A 61 6.88 8.24 -0.30
N THR A 62 8.12 8.10 -0.72
CA THR A 62 8.88 9.17 -1.40
C THR A 62 8.55 9.20 -2.89
N SER A 63 8.17 8.07 -3.48
CA SER A 63 7.65 7.96 -4.85
C SER A 63 6.64 6.83 -4.98
N GLY A 64 5.40 7.15 -5.34
CA GLY A 64 4.36 6.16 -5.60
C GLY A 64 4.10 5.99 -7.09
N LYS A 65 2.83 6.03 -7.49
CA LYS A 65 2.45 6.00 -8.90
C LYS A 65 3.01 7.20 -9.66
N ARG A 66 3.65 6.96 -10.80
CA ARG A 66 4.17 7.98 -11.72
C ARG A 66 3.34 8.07 -12.98
N SER A 67 3.28 9.26 -13.58
CA SER A 67 2.75 9.39 -14.95
C SER A 67 3.82 8.94 -15.95
N ARG A 68 3.39 8.55 -17.17
CA ARG A 68 4.34 8.23 -18.26
C ARG A 68 5.27 9.41 -18.55
N ALA A 69 4.75 10.63 -18.55
CA ALA A 69 5.55 11.84 -18.79
C ALA A 69 6.58 12.08 -17.68
N GLN A 70 6.21 11.86 -16.42
CA GLN A 70 7.16 11.95 -15.29
C GLN A 70 8.26 10.89 -15.41
N GLN A 71 7.90 9.65 -15.73
CA GLN A 71 8.89 8.58 -15.92
C GLN A 71 9.79 8.85 -17.14
N GLN A 72 9.25 9.43 -18.21
CA GLN A 72 10.03 9.82 -19.39
C GLN A 72 11.09 10.87 -19.04
N TRP A 73 10.71 11.88 -18.26
CA TRP A 73 11.65 12.89 -17.79
C TRP A 73 12.77 12.29 -16.92
N LEU A 74 12.42 11.39 -15.98
CA LEU A 74 13.42 10.69 -15.15
C LEU A 74 14.37 9.83 -16.00
N TRP A 75 13.84 9.17 -17.02
CA TRP A 75 14.63 8.35 -17.95
C TRP A 75 15.62 9.21 -18.74
N GLU A 76 15.19 10.36 -19.26
CA GLU A 76 16.07 11.30 -19.96
C GLU A 76 17.16 11.89 -19.05
N ASP A 77 16.82 12.26 -17.80
CA ASP A 77 17.79 12.71 -16.79
C ASP A 77 18.81 11.61 -16.47
N ALA A 78 18.36 10.36 -16.35
CA ALA A 78 19.26 9.22 -16.14
C ALA A 78 20.18 8.98 -17.35
N LEU A 79 19.69 9.10 -18.57
CA LEU A 79 20.53 9.01 -19.78
C LEU A 79 21.60 10.10 -19.79
N ALA A 80 21.25 11.34 -19.45
CA ALA A 80 22.21 12.43 -19.35
C ALA A 80 23.24 12.20 -18.23
N ARG A 81 22.81 11.65 -17.09
CA ARG A 81 23.68 11.40 -15.92
C ARG A 81 24.62 10.22 -16.11
N TYR A 82 24.15 9.11 -16.68
CA TYR A 82 24.88 7.85 -16.77
C TYR A 82 25.47 7.57 -18.16
N GLY A 83 25.15 8.41 -19.15
CA GLY A 83 25.79 8.45 -20.46
C GLY A 83 25.38 7.35 -21.44
N SER A 84 24.68 6.30 -21.00
CA SER A 84 24.18 5.24 -21.89
C SER A 84 22.92 4.58 -21.36
N PRO A 85 22.07 4.01 -22.23
CA PRO A 85 20.89 3.26 -21.80
C PRO A 85 21.22 2.09 -20.86
N PRO A 86 22.24 1.23 -21.09
CA PRO A 86 22.56 0.16 -20.16
C PRO A 86 22.96 0.66 -18.77
N ALA A 87 23.71 1.76 -18.68
CA ALA A 87 24.10 2.34 -17.40
C ALA A 87 22.92 2.99 -16.67
N ALA A 88 22.03 3.68 -17.40
CA ALA A 88 20.84 4.33 -16.84
C ALA A 88 19.81 3.31 -16.34
N ARG A 89 19.60 2.20 -17.06
CA ARG A 89 18.63 1.14 -16.72
C ARG A 89 18.88 0.48 -15.36
N ARG A 90 20.10 0.57 -14.84
CA ARG A 90 20.43 0.07 -13.50
C ARG A 90 19.71 0.85 -12.39
N TRP A 91 19.18 2.04 -12.67
CA TRP A 91 18.57 2.94 -11.68
C TRP A 91 17.19 3.46 -12.09
N VAL A 92 16.96 3.65 -13.39
CA VAL A 92 15.71 4.22 -13.90
C VAL A 92 15.32 3.47 -15.16
N LEU A 93 14.14 2.84 -15.15
CA LEU A 93 13.58 2.19 -16.32
C LEU A 93 12.86 3.20 -17.25
N PRO A 94 12.79 2.92 -18.57
CA PRO A 94 11.95 3.70 -19.48
C PRO A 94 10.45 3.57 -19.13
N PRO A 95 9.58 4.46 -19.62
CA PRO A 95 8.17 4.52 -19.23
C PRO A 95 7.35 3.24 -19.44
N ASP A 96 7.72 2.42 -20.44
CA ASP A 96 7.02 1.17 -20.76
C ASP A 96 7.37 0.00 -19.83
N GLU A 97 8.41 0.14 -19.01
CA GLU A 97 8.94 -0.95 -18.18
C GLU A 97 8.87 -0.65 -16.68
N SER A 98 8.70 0.62 -16.29
CA SER A 98 8.67 1.04 -14.89
C SER A 98 7.39 0.64 -14.16
N THR A 99 7.50 -0.09 -13.04
CA THR A 99 6.38 -0.45 -12.17
C THR A 99 5.74 0.73 -11.47
N HIS A 100 6.45 1.85 -11.32
CA HIS A 100 5.80 3.06 -10.84
C HIS A 100 4.75 3.57 -11.84
N VAL A 101 4.91 3.32 -13.14
CA VAL A 101 3.93 3.74 -14.15
C VAL A 101 2.67 2.89 -14.08
N SER A 102 2.80 1.57 -13.91
CA SER A 102 1.68 0.65 -13.68
C SER A 102 1.05 0.77 -12.30
N GLY A 103 1.73 1.44 -11.35
CA GLY A 103 1.26 1.61 -9.98
C GLY A 103 1.57 0.41 -9.07
N GLU A 104 2.51 -0.44 -9.48
CA GLU A 104 2.87 -1.70 -8.82
C GLU A 104 4.13 -1.60 -7.94
N ALA A 105 4.68 -0.39 -7.77
CA ALA A 105 5.84 -0.13 -6.92
C ALA A 105 5.69 1.12 -6.06
N VAL A 106 6.39 1.11 -4.92
CA VAL A 106 6.58 2.25 -4.04
C VAL A 106 8.05 2.39 -3.62
N ASP A 107 8.53 3.62 -3.64
CA ASP A 107 9.78 4.01 -3.01
C ASP A 107 9.48 4.50 -1.60
N VAL A 108 10.13 3.90 -0.60
CA VAL A 108 9.84 4.11 0.82
C VAL A 108 11.03 4.74 1.51
N GLY A 109 10.74 5.74 2.34
CA GLY A 109 11.69 6.38 3.24
C GLY A 109 11.07 6.65 4.62
N PRO A 110 11.85 7.21 5.57
CA PRO A 110 13.30 7.32 5.54
C PRO A 110 13.97 5.92 5.59
N TRP A 111 15.31 5.86 5.55
CA TRP A 111 16.06 4.60 5.56
C TRP A 111 15.64 3.64 6.69
N GLN A 112 15.39 4.14 7.90
CA GLN A 112 14.93 3.32 9.02
C GLN A 112 13.57 2.68 8.74
N GLY A 113 12.66 3.42 8.08
CA GLY A 113 11.36 2.92 7.66
C GLY A 113 11.47 1.86 6.58
N ALA A 114 12.23 2.12 5.53
CA ALA A 114 12.51 1.15 4.48
C ALA A 114 13.19 -0.11 5.03
N SER A 115 14.15 0.02 5.94
CA SER A 115 14.81 -1.11 6.60
C SER A 115 13.83 -1.95 7.43
N TRP A 116 12.90 -1.31 8.14
CA TRP A 116 11.85 -2.02 8.87
C TRP A 116 10.89 -2.75 7.91
N LEU A 117 10.54 -2.10 6.80
CA LEU A 117 9.69 -2.70 5.77
C LEU A 117 10.40 -3.86 5.06
N HIS A 118 11.72 -3.78 4.85
CA HIS A 118 12.50 -4.90 4.33
C HIS A 118 12.49 -6.11 5.28
N ALA A 119 12.61 -5.87 6.59
CA ALA A 119 12.65 -6.93 7.59
C ALA A 119 11.28 -7.57 7.86
N THR A 120 10.18 -6.84 7.65
CA THR A 120 8.85 -7.25 8.12
C THR A 120 7.75 -7.19 7.05
N GLY A 121 8.04 -6.61 5.89
CA GLY A 121 7.06 -6.29 4.84
C GLY A 121 6.39 -7.51 4.25
N ASN A 122 7.06 -8.67 4.29
CA ASN A 122 6.53 -9.94 3.83
C ASN A 122 5.22 -10.32 4.54
N ARG A 123 4.98 -9.84 5.77
CA ARG A 123 3.70 -9.97 6.49
C ARG A 123 2.51 -9.42 5.71
N TRP A 124 2.74 -8.48 4.80
CA TRP A 124 1.75 -7.88 3.90
C TRP A 124 2.04 -8.17 2.43
N GLY A 125 3.01 -9.03 2.12
CA GLY A 125 3.43 -9.33 0.75
C GLY A 125 4.40 -8.33 0.12
N LEU A 126 4.81 -7.30 0.87
CA LEU A 126 5.71 -6.25 0.40
C LEU A 126 7.16 -6.69 0.53
N CYS A 127 7.87 -6.71 -0.59
CA CYS A 127 9.27 -7.13 -0.63
C CYS A 127 10.12 -6.11 -1.38
N ARG A 128 11.38 -6.00 -0.96
CA ARG A 128 12.39 -5.25 -1.67
C ARG A 128 12.80 -6.03 -2.92
N THR A 129 12.89 -5.36 -4.07
CA THR A 129 13.15 -6.03 -5.37
C THR A 129 14.61 -5.96 -5.80
N PHE A 130 15.33 -4.86 -5.53
CA PHE A 130 16.68 -4.62 -6.07
C PHE A 130 17.75 -4.41 -5.00
N ASP A 131 18.93 -4.99 -5.21
CA ASP A 131 20.09 -4.90 -4.29
C ASP A 131 20.68 -3.49 -4.19
N ASN A 132 20.61 -2.70 -5.26
CA ASN A 132 21.10 -1.32 -5.28
C ASN A 132 20.05 -0.27 -4.84
N GLU A 133 18.78 -0.67 -4.69
CA GLU A 133 17.69 0.24 -4.32
C GLU A 133 17.06 -0.20 -2.99
N TRP A 134 17.59 0.31 -1.88
CA TRP A 134 17.07 -0.01 -0.54
C TRP A 134 15.67 0.52 -0.29
N TRP A 135 15.23 1.47 -1.11
CA TRP A 135 13.95 2.16 -1.02
C TRP A 135 12.83 1.49 -1.82
N HIS A 136 13.12 0.64 -2.81
CA HIS A 136 12.11 0.15 -3.78
C HIS A 136 11.42 -1.13 -3.29
N PHE A 137 10.08 -1.11 -3.20
CA PHE A 137 9.24 -2.23 -2.76
C PHE A 137 8.09 -2.52 -3.73
N GLU A 138 7.77 -3.80 -3.90
CA GLU A 138 6.67 -4.29 -4.72
C GLU A 138 5.86 -5.37 -3.96
N LEU A 139 4.61 -5.60 -4.38
CA LEU A 139 3.75 -6.66 -3.86
C LEU A 139 4.00 -7.97 -4.64
N VAL A 140 5.02 -8.73 -4.26
CA VAL A 140 5.53 -9.89 -5.04
C VAL A 140 5.37 -11.24 -4.34
N THR A 141 4.74 -11.27 -3.17
CA THR A 141 4.35 -12.49 -2.48
C THR A 141 3.00 -12.32 -1.79
N SER A 142 2.36 -13.42 -1.41
CA SER A 142 1.19 -13.38 -0.53
C SER A 142 1.57 -12.91 0.89
N PRO A 143 0.63 -12.34 1.66
CA PRO A 143 0.85 -12.00 3.07
C PRO A 143 1.38 -13.20 3.88
N GLY A 144 2.53 -13.01 4.52
CA GLY A 144 3.25 -14.04 5.29
C GLY A 144 4.10 -14.99 4.45
N GLY A 145 4.06 -14.87 3.11
CA GLY A 145 4.92 -15.63 2.22
C GLY A 145 6.39 -15.21 2.29
N GLN A 146 7.24 -16.00 1.64
CA GLN A 146 8.66 -15.69 1.54
C GLN A 146 8.91 -14.71 0.40
N CYS A 147 9.65 -13.64 0.68
CA CYS A 147 10.11 -12.74 -0.37
C CYS A 147 11.03 -13.48 -1.35
N PRO A 148 10.84 -13.31 -2.67
CA PRO A 148 11.81 -13.77 -3.66
C PRO A 148 13.20 -13.16 -3.39
N PRO A 149 14.28 -13.81 -3.85
CA PRO A 149 15.60 -13.18 -3.87
C PRO A 149 15.55 -11.84 -4.63
N THR A 150 16.25 -10.84 -4.12
CA THR A 150 16.50 -9.60 -4.86
C THR A 150 17.34 -9.88 -6.09
N VAL A 151 17.21 -9.01 -7.10
CA VAL A 151 18.12 -9.00 -8.25
C VAL A 151 19.10 -7.81 -8.14
N PRO A 152 20.25 -7.84 -8.83
CA PRO A 152 21.30 -6.84 -8.61
C PRO A 152 20.86 -5.39 -8.81
N ASP A 153 20.07 -5.14 -9.85
CA ASP A 153 19.54 -3.82 -10.18
C ASP A 153 18.36 -3.91 -11.17
N ALA A 154 17.71 -2.77 -11.43
CA ALA A 154 16.53 -2.68 -12.29
C ALA A 154 16.76 -3.14 -13.75
N ALA A 155 18.02 -3.24 -14.21
CA ALA A 155 18.32 -3.72 -15.56
C ALA A 155 18.14 -5.24 -15.71
N HIS A 156 17.94 -5.98 -14.62
CA HIS A 156 17.73 -7.43 -14.59
C HIS A 156 16.25 -7.85 -14.62
N ARG A 157 15.37 -6.89 -14.95
CA ARG A 157 13.92 -7.09 -15.05
C ARG A 157 13.50 -7.48 -16.47
#